data_AF-A0A183N819-F1
#
_entry.id   AF-A0A183N819-F1
#
_cell.length_a   1.000
_cell.length_b   1.000
_cell.length_c   1.000
_cell.angle_alpha   90.00
_cell.angle_beta   90.00
_cell.angle_gamma   90.00
#
_symmetry.space_group_name_H-M   'P 1'
#
loop_
_entity.id
_entity.type
_entity.pdbx_description
1 polymer ?
#
loop_
_entity_poly.entity_id
_entity_poly.type
_entity_poly.pdbx_seq_one_letter_code
_entity_poly.pdbx_strand_id
1 'polypeptide(L)'
;MKISTSEGKHGIQWTTGNQLDYLDFVDDLHLLSRTHEQIQIKAASVAAVSASVGLNILKGKTKALKLKTENSNPITLDGETPKDVESFTYLGSIIDEQGGSDADINARISKATSAFLQLKNIWNSK
;
A
#
# COMPACT_ATOMS: atom_id res chain seq x y z
N MET A 1 -10.08 -20.86 -5.93
CA MET A 1 -8.72 -20.94 -6.50
C MET A 1 -8.81 -20.49 -7.94
N LYS A 2 -8.32 -19.29 -8.27
CA LYS A 2 -8.35 -18.77 -9.64
C LYS A 2 -6.93 -18.85 -10.19
N ILE A 3 -6.75 -19.63 -11.24
CA ILE A 3 -5.47 -19.91 -11.87
C ILE A 3 -5.22 -18.78 -12.87
N SER A 4 -4.05 -18.14 -12.80
CA SER A 4 -3.63 -17.11 -13.75
C SER A 4 -3.32 -17.77 -15.10
N THR A 5 -4.07 -17.40 -16.14
CA THR A 5 -3.77 -17.74 -17.53
C THR A 5 -2.82 -16.67 -18.07
N SER A 6 -1.51 -16.95 -18.06
CA SER A 6 -0.53 -16.11 -18.74
C SER A 6 -0.14 -16.72 -20.09
N GLU A 7 -0.86 -16.37 -21.15
CA GLU A 7 -0.42 -16.56 -22.55
C GLU A 7 -0.02 -15.24 -23.22
N GLY A 8 0.36 -14.23 -22.44
CA GLY A 8 0.92 -13.00 -22.98
C GLY A 8 1.94 -12.39 -22.03
N LYS A 9 3.04 -11.86 -22.59
CA LYS A 9 4.04 -11.05 -21.89
C LYS A 9 3.43 -9.72 -21.43
N HIS A 10 2.57 -9.76 -20.42
CA HIS A 10 1.96 -8.58 -19.80
C HIS A 10 2.62 -8.23 -18.46
N GLY A 11 3.70 -8.92 -18.08
CA GLY A 11 4.46 -8.64 -16.87
C GLY A 11 5.80 -7.99 -17.18
N ILE A 12 6.15 -6.95 -16.44
CA ILE A 12 7.51 -6.39 -16.46
C ILE A 12 8.45 -7.39 -15.76
N GLN A 13 9.42 -7.91 -16.51
CA GLN A 13 10.41 -8.86 -16.01
C GLN A 13 11.58 -8.10 -15.38
N TRP A 14 11.84 -8.31 -14.09
CA TRP A 14 12.92 -7.68 -13.34
C TRP A 14 14.01 -8.71 -12.97
N THR A 15 15.27 -8.44 -13.36
CA THR A 15 16.43 -9.31 -13.07
C THR A 15 16.90 -9.21 -11.61
N THR A 16 17.33 -10.37 -11.10
CA THR A 16 17.70 -10.75 -9.72
C THR A 16 18.39 -9.68 -8.87
N GLY A 17 17.81 -9.40 -7.70
CA GLY A 17 18.45 -8.70 -6.58
C GLY A 17 17.51 -7.83 -5.74
N ASN A 18 16.47 -7.26 -6.36
CA ASN A 18 15.57 -6.30 -5.73
C ASN A 18 14.13 -6.83 -5.80
N GLN A 19 13.78 -7.74 -4.89
CA GLN A 19 12.39 -8.23 -4.79
C GLN A 19 11.48 -7.07 -4.38
N LEU A 20 10.53 -6.75 -5.25
CA LEU A 20 9.42 -5.85 -4.98
C LEU A 20 8.19 -6.72 -4.77
N ASP A 21 7.61 -6.67 -3.58
CA ASP A 21 6.30 -7.28 -3.34
C ASP A 21 5.26 -6.38 -3.99
N TYR A 22 4.95 -6.68 -5.25
CA TYR A 22 3.89 -6.03 -6.00
C TYR A 22 2.55 -6.70 -5.67
N LEU A 23 1.64 -5.95 -5.06
CA LEU A 23 0.26 -6.37 -4.87
C LEU A 23 -0.58 -5.68 -5.97
N ASP A 24 -1.01 -6.47 -6.95
CA ASP A 24 -1.60 -6.01 -8.21
C ASP A 24 -3.02 -5.45 -7.99
N PHE A 25 -3.15 -4.12 -7.92
CA PHE A 25 -4.39 -3.39 -8.17
C PHE A 25 -4.16 -2.49 -9.38
N VAL A 26 -5.12 -2.48 -10.32
CA VAL A 26 -4.96 -1.94 -11.68
C VAL A 26 -4.45 -0.49 -11.73
N ASP A 27 -4.66 0.31 -10.67
CA ASP A 27 -4.24 1.71 -10.59
C ASP A 27 -3.31 2.06 -9.40
N ASP A 28 -3.09 1.14 -8.45
CA ASP A 28 -2.36 1.42 -7.20
C ASP A 28 -1.11 0.56 -7.06
N LEU A 29 0.06 1.21 -6.99
CA LEU A 29 1.36 0.56 -6.81
C LEU A 29 1.90 0.80 -5.39
N HIS A 30 2.30 -0.27 -4.71
CA HIS A 30 2.92 -0.22 -3.38
C HIS A 30 4.36 -0.70 -3.42
N LEU A 31 5.25 0.03 -2.74
CA LEU A 31 6.66 -0.31 -2.62
C LEU A 31 7.01 -0.54 -1.15
N LEU A 32 7.61 -1.68 -0.85
CA LEU A 32 8.08 -2.02 0.50
C LEU A 32 9.57 -2.34 0.46
N SER A 33 10.31 -1.86 1.46
CA SER A 33 11.74 -2.09 1.63
C SER A 33 12.13 -2.00 3.09
N ARG A 34 13.24 -2.65 3.46
CA ARG A 34 13.78 -2.58 4.83
C ARG A 34 14.68 -1.37 5.05
N THR A 35 15.32 -0.85 3.99
CA THR A 35 16.26 0.28 4.10
C THR A 35 15.80 1.47 3.26
N HIS A 36 16.23 2.66 3.69
CA HIS A 36 15.98 3.92 2.97
C HIS A 36 16.61 3.90 1.56
N GLU A 37 17.82 3.37 1.42
CA GLU A 37 18.48 3.24 0.11
C GLU A 37 17.70 2.35 -0.85
N GLN A 38 17.19 1.20 -0.36
CA GLN A 38 16.39 0.29 -1.19
C GLN A 38 15.08 0.93 -1.65
N ILE A 39 14.37 1.65 -0.77
CA ILE A 39 13.13 2.31 -1.17
C ILE A 39 13.39 3.45 -2.17
N GLN A 40 14.51 4.17 -2.02
CA GLN A 40 14.89 5.25 -2.94
C GLN A 40 15.23 4.71 -4.34
N ILE A 41 15.96 3.59 -4.42
CA ILE A 41 16.26 2.90 -5.68
C ILE A 41 14.96 2.44 -6.37
N LYS A 42 14.02 1.86 -5.60
CA LYS A 42 12.72 1.40 -6.13
C LYS A 42 11.87 2.56 -6.62
N ALA A 43 11.80 3.66 -5.87
CA ALA A 43 11.08 4.87 -6.28
C ALA A 43 11.62 5.45 -7.60
N ALA A 44 12.95 5.54 -7.74
CA ALA A 44 13.60 5.99 -8.97
C ALA A 44 13.32 5.05 -10.15
N SER A 45 13.40 3.73 -9.93
CA SER A 45 13.11 2.72 -10.96
C SER A 45 11.65 2.83 -11.45
N VAL A 46 10.71 2.93 -10.52
CA VAL A 46 9.27 3.08 -10.83
C VAL A 46 9.00 4.35 -11.62
N ALA A 47 9.61 5.48 -11.25
CA ALA A 47 9.48 6.73 -12.00
C ALA A 47 10.00 6.58 -13.45
N ALA A 48 11.20 6.02 -13.62
CA ALA A 48 11.81 5.82 -14.94
C ALA A 48 10.99 4.88 -15.84
N VAL A 49 10.47 3.79 -15.28
CA VAL A 49 9.64 2.82 -16.02
C VAL A 49 8.29 3.41 -16.39
N SER A 50 7.64 4.08 -15.44
CA SER A 50 6.35 4.71 -15.69
C SER A 50 6.48 5.71 -16.85
N ALA A 51 7.51 6.55 -16.84
CA ALA A 51 7.81 7.47 -17.93
C ALA A 51 8.05 6.75 -19.27
N SER A 52 8.78 5.61 -19.28
CA SER A 52 9.08 4.88 -20.51
C SER A 52 7.86 4.21 -21.15
N VAL A 53 6.85 3.86 -20.36
CA VAL A 53 5.57 3.31 -20.83
C VAL A 53 4.45 4.34 -20.94
N GLY A 54 4.76 5.64 -20.73
CA GLY A 54 3.78 6.72 -20.82
C GLY A 54 2.78 6.79 -19.66
N LEU A 55 3.06 6.15 -18.53
CA LEU A 55 2.27 6.25 -17.30
C LEU A 55 2.69 7.46 -16.48
N ASN A 56 1.71 8.20 -15.98
CA ASN A 56 1.93 9.35 -15.10
C ASN A 56 1.73 8.95 -13.65
N ILE A 57 2.77 9.12 -12.82
CA ILE A 57 2.63 8.94 -11.38
C ILE A 57 2.02 10.20 -10.78
N LEU A 58 0.87 10.05 -10.12
CA LEU A 58 0.21 11.13 -9.41
C LEU A 58 0.92 11.42 -8.09
N LYS A 59 1.98 12.22 -8.12
CA LYS A 59 2.83 12.54 -6.97
C LYS A 59 2.06 13.06 -5.75
N GLY A 60 1.03 13.89 -5.97
CA GLY A 60 0.14 14.39 -4.92
C GLY A 60 -0.73 13.32 -4.23
N LYS A 61 -0.89 12.14 -4.83
CA LYS A 61 -1.54 10.97 -4.22
C LYS A 61 -0.55 9.98 -3.60
N THR A 62 0.74 10.07 -3.95
CA THR A 62 1.78 9.22 -3.38
C THR A 62 1.98 9.56 -1.90
N LYS A 63 1.97 8.52 -1.07
CA LYS A 63 2.18 8.61 0.38
C LYS A 63 3.36 7.74 0.78
N ALA A 64 4.09 8.17 1.79
CA ALA A 64 5.13 7.40 2.44
C ALA A 64 4.68 7.04 3.86
N LEU A 65 4.78 5.77 4.23
CA LEU A 65 4.60 5.30 5.60
C LEU A 65 5.92 4.71 6.07
N LYS A 66 6.33 5.07 7.28
CA LYS A 66 7.53 4.57 7.93
C LYS A 66 7.12 3.64 9.06
N LEU A 67 7.52 2.37 8.98
CA LEU A 67 7.15 1.36 9.98
C LEU A 67 8.25 1.23 11.03
N LYS A 68 7.91 1.45 12.31
CA LYS A 68 8.79 1.22 13.47
C LYS A 68 10.22 1.77 13.30
N THR A 69 10.38 2.92 12.65
CA THR A 69 11.70 3.48 12.37
C THR A 69 11.79 4.93 12.84
N GLU A 70 12.90 5.25 13.50
CA GLU A 70 13.24 6.64 13.90
C GLU A 70 13.83 7.45 12.73
N ASN A 71 14.00 6.84 11.55
CA ASN A 71 14.65 7.48 10.42
C ASN A 71 13.77 8.59 9.82
N SER A 72 14.20 9.84 10.03
CA SER A 72 13.55 11.03 9.50
C SER A 72 13.90 11.35 8.04
N ASN A 73 14.79 10.58 7.40
CA ASN A 73 15.20 10.84 6.02
C ASN A 73 13.98 10.83 5.09
N PRO A 74 13.79 11.90 4.29
CA PRO A 74 12.67 12.00 3.36
C PRO A 74 12.90 11.09 2.16
N ILE A 75 11.87 10.37 1.74
CA ILE A 75 11.88 9.64 0.47
C ILE A 75 11.63 10.66 -0.65
N THR A 76 12.30 10.52 -1.79
CA THR A 76 12.07 11.37 -2.96
C THR A 76 11.57 10.54 -4.13
N LEU A 77 10.58 11.04 -4.85
CA LEU A 77 10.01 10.44 -6.06
C LEU A 77 9.97 11.51 -7.15
N ASP A 78 10.84 11.36 -8.16
CA ASP A 78 10.95 12.29 -9.27
C ASP A 78 11.05 13.77 -8.81
N GLY A 79 11.97 14.00 -7.85
CA GLY A 79 12.25 15.32 -7.27
C GLY A 79 11.27 15.81 -6.20
N GLU A 80 10.15 15.13 -5.98
CA GLU A 80 9.16 15.51 -4.96
C GLU A 80 9.20 14.60 -3.74
N THR A 81 8.92 15.14 -2.56
CA THR A 81 8.81 14.36 -1.32
C THR A 81 7.35 13.91 -1.16
N PRO A 82 7.05 12.59 -1.21
CA PRO A 82 5.71 12.09 -0.94
C PRO A 82 5.24 12.51 0.46
N LYS A 83 3.93 12.62 0.65
CA LYS A 83 3.38 12.95 1.96
C LYS A 83 3.65 11.82 2.95
N ASP A 84 4.40 12.11 4.01
CA ASP A 84 4.52 11.22 5.15
C ASP A 84 3.16 11.09 5.85
N VAL A 85 2.72 9.86 6.08
CA VAL A 85 1.48 9.53 6.78
C VAL A 85 1.77 8.56 7.92
N GLU A 86 0.97 8.65 8.98
CA GLU A 86 1.06 7.75 10.15
C GLU A 86 0.24 6.46 9.93
N SER A 87 -0.76 6.50 9.04
CA SER A 87 -1.53 5.33 8.65
C SER A 87 -2.15 5.49 7.27
N PHE A 88 -2.48 4.37 6.64
CA PHE A 88 -3.33 4.34 5.46
C PHE A 88 -4.19 3.07 5.45
N THR A 89 -5.30 3.13 4.71
CA THR A 89 -6.16 1.97 4.48
C THR A 89 -5.85 1.39 3.11
N TYR A 90 -5.47 0.13 3.08
CA TYR A 90 -5.25 -0.63 1.86
C TYR A 90 -6.12 -1.87 1.85
N LEU A 91 -6.98 -1.99 0.84
CA LEU A 91 -7.91 -3.13 0.68
C LEU A 91 -8.79 -3.40 1.91
N GLY A 92 -9.15 -2.32 2.61
CA GLY A 92 -9.95 -2.40 3.83
C GLY A 92 -9.17 -2.77 5.10
N SER A 93 -7.86 -3.03 4.98
CA SER A 93 -6.95 -3.20 6.13
C SER A 93 -6.29 -1.88 6.49
N ILE A 94 -6.24 -1.55 7.78
CA ILE A 94 -5.48 -0.41 8.28
C ILE A 94 -4.03 -0.84 8.48
N ILE A 95 -3.10 -0.06 7.91
CA ILE A 95 -1.66 -0.19 8.11
C ILE A 95 -1.21 1.10 8.76
N ASP A 96 -0.65 1.01 9.96
CA ASP A 96 -0.13 2.13 10.74
C ASP A 96 1.40 2.06 10.89
N GLU A 97 2.00 3.14 11.36
CA GLU A 97 3.44 3.25 11.60
C GLU A 97 3.95 2.24 12.64
N GLN A 98 3.06 1.76 13.52
CA GLN A 98 3.36 0.72 14.49
C GLN A 98 3.54 -0.64 13.79
N GLY A 99 3.08 -0.81 12.55
CA GLY A 99 3.25 -2.03 11.76
C GLY A 99 2.58 -3.26 12.38
N GLY A 100 1.67 -3.04 13.33
CA GLY A 100 0.85 -4.08 13.95
C GLY A 100 -0.53 -4.16 13.30
N SER A 101 -1.32 -5.14 13.73
CA SER A 101 -2.72 -5.29 13.29
C SER A 101 -3.72 -4.64 14.26
N ASP A 102 -3.24 -4.05 15.36
CA ASP A 102 -4.10 -3.60 16.45
C ASP A 102 -5.10 -2.53 15.99
N ALA A 103 -4.65 -1.54 15.22
CA ALA A 103 -5.55 -0.52 14.67
C ALA A 103 -6.63 -1.13 13.76
N ASP A 104 -6.25 -2.07 12.87
CA ASP A 104 -7.18 -2.74 11.97
C ASP A 104 -8.20 -3.59 12.74
N ILE A 105 -7.73 -4.40 13.71
CA ILE A 105 -8.57 -5.25 14.56
C ILE A 105 -9.58 -4.40 15.33
N ASN A 106 -9.10 -3.34 16.00
CA ASN A 106 -9.95 -2.46 16.78
C ASN A 106 -10.99 -1.74 15.91
N ALA A 107 -10.60 -1.29 14.71
CA ALA A 107 -11.53 -0.68 13.76
C ALA A 107 -12.61 -1.67 13.28
N ARG A 108 -12.24 -2.93 13.01
CA ARG A 108 -13.19 -3.98 12.61
C ARG A 108 -14.14 -4.35 13.72
N ILE A 109 -13.65 -4.51 14.96
CA ILE A 109 -14.48 -4.78 16.14
C ILE A 109 -15.47 -3.64 16.36
N SER A 110 -15.02 -2.39 16.25
CA SER A 110 -15.87 -1.22 16.43
C SER A 110 -16.99 -1.16 15.39
N LYS A 111 -16.66 -1.41 14.11
CA LYS A 111 -17.65 -1.49 13.02
C LYS A 111 -18.66 -2.61 13.25
N ALA A 112 -18.20 -3.82 13.59
CA ALA A 112 -19.07 -4.96 13.86
C ALA A 112 -19.99 -4.71 15.06
N THR A 113 -19.46 -4.15 16.14
CA THR A 113 -20.24 -3.81 17.35
C THR A 113 -21.31 -2.77 17.03
N SER A 114 -20.97 -1.73 16.25
CA SER A 114 -21.93 -0.72 15.81
C SER A 114 -23.05 -1.32 14.96
N ALA A 115 -22.71 -2.15 13.96
CA ALA A 115 -23.69 -2.84 13.13
C ALA A 115 -24.60 -3.76 13.96
N PHE A 116 -24.02 -4.52 14.89
CA PHE A 116 -24.79 -5.40 15.79
C PHE A 116 -25.79 -4.61 16.64
N LEU A 117 -25.38 -3.47 17.21
CA LEU A 117 -26.25 -2.59 17.99
C LEU A 117 -27.40 -2.00 17.16
N GLN A 118 -27.15 -1.64 15.90
CA GLN A 118 -28.19 -1.12 15.00
C GLN A 118 -29.22 -2.20 14.65
N LEU A 119 -28.79 -3.45 14.50
CA LEU A 119 -29.67 -4.57 14.18
C LEU A 119 -30.48 -5.06 15.39
N LYS A 120 -30.22 -4.54 16.59
CA LYS A 120 -30.91 -4.95 17.84
C LYS A 120 -32.44 -4.94 17.69
N ASN A 121 -33.02 -3.96 17.00
CA ASN A 121 -34.47 -3.89 16.82
C ASN A 121 -35.00 -4.99 15.89
N ILE A 122 -34.23 -5.39 14.88
CA ILE A 122 -34.58 -6.50 13.98
C ILE A 122 -34.51 -7.83 14.74
N TRP A 123 -33.50 -8.02 15.57
CA TRP A 123 -33.28 -9.26 16.33
C TRP A 123 -34.33 -9.45 17.43
N ASN A 124 -34.91 -8.35 17.93
CA ASN A 124 -35.98 -8.37 18.92
C ASN A 124 -37.39 -8.30 18.29
N SER A 125 -37.50 -8.28 16.96
CA SER A 125 -38.79 -8.36 16.29
C SER A 125 -39.31 -9.80 16.39
N LYS A 126 -40.49 -9.95 16.99
CA LYS A 126 -41.24 -11.21 17.04
C LYS A 126 -41.78 -11.60 15.67
#